data_AF-A0A9D2M9Y2-F1
#
_entry.id   AF-A0A9D2M9Y2-F1
#
_cell.length_a   1.000
_cell.length_b   1.000
_cell.length_c   1.000
_cell.angle_alpha   90.00
_cell.angle_beta   90.00
_cell.angle_gamma   90.00
#
_symmetry.space_group_name_H-M   'P 1'
#
loop_
_entity.id
_entity.type
_entity.pdbx_description
1 polymer ?
#
loop_
_entity_poly.entity_id
_entity_poly.type
_entity_poly.pdbx_seq_one_letter_code
_entity_poly.pdbx_strand_id
1 'polypeptide(L)'
;KGEHINLTLPEYVDRYVYNEDYQAAPVVTLDGVQAAGNALENVQEVFSDCRFVEYYYPGIRPENESFDWCALKVVLAPYNEEWYLVGLIHSEWTI
;
A
#
# COMPACT_ATOMS: atom_id res chain seq x y z
N LYS A 1 -19.20 -6.06 -9.03
CA LYS A 1 -19.59 -4.89 -9.85
C LYS A 1 -18.80 -3.71 -9.30
N GLY A 2 -18.13 -2.93 -10.14
CA GLY A 2 -17.52 -1.66 -9.69
C GLY A 2 -18.56 -0.54 -9.71
N GLU A 3 -18.37 0.46 -8.85
CA GLU A 3 -19.13 1.70 -8.83
C GLU A 3 -18.32 2.84 -9.44
N HIS A 4 -18.99 3.92 -9.87
CA HIS A 4 -18.31 5.12 -10.33
C HIS A 4 -17.59 5.82 -9.16
N ILE A 5 -16.33 6.19 -9.36
CA ILE A 5 -15.59 7.01 -8.40
C ILE A 5 -16.04 8.46 -8.57
N ASN A 6 -16.99 8.88 -7.74
CA ASN A 6 -17.49 10.25 -7.66
C ASN A 6 -16.96 10.93 -6.40
N LEU A 7 -15.63 11.01 -6.26
CA LEU A 7 -14.94 11.56 -5.09
C LEU A 7 -14.08 12.76 -5.49
N THR A 8 -13.92 13.70 -4.58
CA THR A 8 -12.84 14.69 -4.65
C THR A 8 -11.48 14.00 -4.44
N LEU A 9 -10.39 14.67 -4.81
CA LEU A 9 -9.06 14.10 -4.61
C LEU A 9 -8.76 13.75 -3.14
N PRO A 10 -9.07 14.60 -2.14
CA PRO A 10 -8.88 14.23 -0.73
C PRO A 10 -9.66 12.98 -0.32
N GLU A 11 -10.94 12.91 -0.67
CA GLU A 11 -11.78 11.74 -0.35
C GLU A 11 -11.26 10.46 -1.03
N TYR A 12 -10.74 10.59 -2.25
CA TYR A 12 -10.12 9.46 -2.95
C TYR A 12 -8.86 8.98 -2.24
N VAL A 13 -7.98 9.90 -1.82
CA VAL A 13 -6.76 9.56 -1.08
C VAL A 13 -7.13 8.90 0.25
N ASP A 14 -8.05 9.49 1.01
CA ASP A 14 -8.48 8.95 2.30
C ASP A 14 -9.09 7.55 2.17
N ARG A 15 -9.83 7.24 1.10
CA ARG A 15 -10.44 5.90 0.94
C ARG A 15 -9.50 4.88 0.31
N TYR A 16 -8.77 5.26 -0.74
CA TYR A 16 -8.11 4.31 -1.64
C TYR A 16 -6.58 4.33 -1.57
N VAL A 17 -5.99 5.26 -0.80
CA VAL A 17 -4.53 5.37 -0.65
C VAL A 17 -4.13 5.31 0.83
N TYR A 18 -4.82 6.05 1.70
CA TYR A 18 -4.51 6.19 3.13
C TYR A 18 -5.75 5.87 4.00
N ASN A 19 -6.30 4.67 3.81
CA ASN A 19 -7.48 4.21 4.55
C ASN A 19 -7.20 3.91 6.03
N GLU A 20 -5.94 3.72 6.40
CA GLU A 20 -5.48 3.48 7.77
C GLU A 20 -4.23 4.34 8.08
N ASP A 21 -3.92 4.50 9.37
CA ASP A 21 -2.75 5.27 9.79
C ASP A 21 -1.45 4.47 9.61
N TYR A 22 -0.94 4.39 8.38
CA TYR A 22 0.26 3.62 8.05
C TYR A 22 1.53 4.02 8.81
N GLN A 23 1.59 5.21 9.42
CA GLN A 23 2.68 5.57 10.32
C GLN A 23 2.71 4.71 11.60
N ALA A 24 1.56 4.15 12.00
CA ALA A 24 1.39 3.28 13.15
C ALA A 24 1.31 1.78 12.76
N ALA A 25 1.65 1.43 11.51
CA ALA A 25 1.55 0.05 11.04
C ALA A 25 2.43 -0.90 11.88
N PRO A 26 1.89 -2.06 12.31
CA PRO A 26 2.62 -2.98 13.18
C PRO A 26 3.77 -3.69 12.47
N VAL A 27 3.73 -3.76 11.14
CA VAL A 27 4.75 -4.40 10.31
C VAL A 27 5.26 -3.40 9.29
N VAL A 28 6.58 -3.18 9.28
CA VAL A 28 7.28 -2.34 8.32
C VAL A 28 8.39 -3.14 7.68
N THR A 29 8.40 -3.20 6.35
CA THR A 29 9.36 -4.01 5.60
C THR A 29 10.05 -3.18 4.51
N LEU A 30 11.34 -3.41 4.33
CA LEU A 30 12.12 -2.82 3.24
C LEU A 30 12.27 -3.83 2.10
N ASP A 31 11.83 -3.45 0.91
CA ASP A 31 11.82 -4.24 -0.34
C ASP A 31 11.19 -5.63 -0.26
N GLY A 32 10.33 -5.86 0.74
CA GLY A 32 9.60 -7.11 0.93
C GLY A 32 8.10 -6.86 0.87
N VAL A 33 7.36 -7.86 0.40
CA VAL A 33 5.90 -7.86 0.37
C VAL A 33 5.37 -8.87 1.39
N GLN A 34 4.56 -8.40 2.34
CA GLN A 34 4.00 -9.22 3.41
C GLN A 34 2.80 -10.04 2.96
N ALA A 35 1.97 -9.48 2.07
CA ALA A 35 0.78 -10.14 1.57
C ALA A 35 0.53 -9.79 0.11
N ALA A 36 0.03 -10.77 -0.62
CA ALA A 36 -0.49 -10.61 -1.97
C ALA A 36 -1.92 -11.16 -2.00
N GLY A 37 -2.82 -10.39 -2.61
CA GLY A 37 -4.20 -10.81 -2.84
C GLY A 37 -4.36 -11.51 -4.20
N ASN A 38 -5.54 -11.35 -4.79
CA ASN A 38 -5.81 -11.81 -6.15
C ASN A 38 -5.31 -10.84 -7.23
N ALA A 39 -4.86 -9.65 -6.84
CA ALA A 39 -4.23 -8.70 -7.74
C ALA A 39 -2.77 -9.10 -8.00
N LEU A 40 -2.27 -8.76 -9.19
CA LEU A 40 -0.87 -8.96 -9.52
C LEU A 40 0.00 -8.12 -8.58
N GLU A 41 0.92 -8.78 -7.87
CA GLU A 41 1.99 -8.13 -7.14
C GLU A 41 3.25 -8.13 -8.00
N ASN A 42 3.65 -6.96 -8.48
CA ASN A 42 4.77 -6.78 -9.39
C ASN A 42 5.61 -5.53 -9.08
N VAL A 43 5.56 -5.01 -7.84
CA VAL A 43 6.32 -3.81 -7.46
C VAL A 43 7.81 -3.94 -7.77
N GLN A 44 8.41 -5.10 -7.51
CA GLN A 44 9.82 -5.37 -7.78
C GLN A 44 10.15 -5.47 -9.27
N GLU A 45 9.20 -5.86 -10.11
CA GLU A 45 9.38 -5.95 -11.56
C GLU A 45 9.27 -4.58 -12.21
N VAL A 46 8.26 -3.79 -11.84
CA VAL A 46 7.99 -2.47 -12.42
C VAL A 46 8.98 -1.42 -11.91
N PHE A 47 9.39 -1.52 -10.65
CA PHE A 47 10.29 -0.57 -10.00
C PHE A 47 11.65 -1.22 -9.66
N SER A 48 12.25 -1.91 -10.63
CA SER A 48 13.47 -2.72 -10.45
C SER A 48 14.69 -1.96 -9.93
N ASP A 49 14.79 -0.67 -10.26
CA ASP A 49 15.91 0.20 -9.83
C ASP A 49 15.54 1.10 -8.63
N CYS A 50 14.36 0.90 -8.05
CA CYS A 50 13.87 1.64 -6.90
C CYS A 50 13.94 0.80 -5.63
N ARG A 51 13.72 1.45 -4.49
CA ARG A 51 13.50 0.81 -3.19
C ARG A 51 12.08 1.10 -2.74
N PHE A 52 11.52 0.26 -1.90
CA PHE A 52 10.22 0.57 -1.31
C PHE A 52 10.14 0.16 0.15
N VAL A 53 9.37 0.93 0.92
CA VAL A 53 8.98 0.58 2.28
C VAL A 53 7.51 0.19 2.24
N GLU A 54 7.19 -1.01 2.72
CA GLU A 54 5.82 -1.46 2.91
C GLU A 54 5.40 -1.31 4.37
N TYR A 55 4.28 -0.63 4.60
CA TYR A 55 3.59 -0.52 5.87
C TYR A 55 2.37 -1.42 5.83
N TYR A 56 2.34 -2.46 6.65
CA TYR A 56 1.37 -3.54 6.55
C TYR A 56 0.56 -3.71 7.85
N TYR A 57 -0.76 -3.75 7.67
CA TYR A 57 -1.72 -4.16 8.68
C TYR A 57 -2.24 -5.57 8.35
N PRO A 58 -1.94 -6.60 9.16
CA PRO A 58 -2.45 -7.96 8.93
C PRO A 58 -3.95 -8.13 9.23
N GLY A 59 -4.56 -7.13 9.87
CA GLY A 59 -5.94 -7.13 10.33
C GLY A 59 -6.32 -5.68 10.66
N ILE A 60 -7.39 -5.17 10.07
CA ILE A 60 -7.85 -3.79 10.31
C ILE A 60 -8.99 -3.80 11.34
N ARG A 61 -9.92 -4.76 11.23
CA ARG A 61 -11.08 -4.85 12.12
C ARG A 61 -10.94 -6.05 13.05
N PRO A 62 -11.04 -5.86 14.38
CA PRO A 62 -11.00 -6.96 15.34
C PRO A 62 -12.07 -8.02 15.08
N GLU A 63 -13.22 -7.64 14.53
CA GLU A 63 -14.35 -8.54 14.27
C GLU A 63 -14.15 -9.46 13.07
N ASN A 64 -13.20 -9.15 12.18
CA ASN A 64 -12.99 -9.87 10.93
C ASN A 64 -11.94 -10.99 11.03
N GLU A 65 -11.56 -11.42 12.24
CA GLU A 65 -10.58 -12.51 12.48
C GLU A 65 -9.27 -12.40 11.66
N SER A 66 -8.83 -11.19 11.30
CA SER A 66 -7.68 -10.93 10.41
C SER A 66 -7.88 -11.32 8.93
N PHE A 67 -9.13 -11.42 8.48
CA PHE A 67 -9.47 -11.59 7.06
C PHE A 67 -9.54 -10.25 6.29
N ASP A 68 -9.11 -9.15 6.90
CA ASP A 68 -9.01 -7.84 6.26
C ASP A 68 -7.63 -7.23 6.48
N TRP A 69 -6.80 -7.21 5.44
CA TRP A 69 -5.48 -6.61 5.52
C TRP A 69 -5.36 -5.46 4.52
N CYS A 70 -4.49 -4.51 4.85
CA CYS A 70 -4.07 -3.49 3.90
C CYS A 70 -2.57 -3.21 4.03
N ALA A 71 -2.01 -2.69 2.94
CA ALA A 71 -0.63 -2.31 2.85
C ALA A 71 -0.49 -1.03 2.02
N LEU A 72 0.40 -0.14 2.46
CA LEU A 72 0.88 0.98 1.66
C LEU A 72 2.35 0.80 1.36
N LYS A 73 2.70 0.70 0.09
CA LYS A 73 4.10 0.70 -0.38
C LYS A 73 4.48 2.10 -0.83
N VAL A 74 5.52 2.65 -0.22
CA VAL A 74 6.12 3.94 -0.57
C VAL A 74 7.37 3.65 -1.41
N VAL A 75 7.31 3.94 -2.70
CA VAL A 75 8.38 3.64 -3.67
C VAL A 75 9.28 4.86 -3.87
N LEU A 76 10.57 4.66 -3.67
CA LEU A 76 11.61 5.68 -3.70
C LEU A 76 12.66 5.36 -4.78
N ALA A 77 12.88 6.30 -5.68
CA ALA A 77 13.95 6.22 -6.67
C ALA A 77 15.17 7.03 -6.20
N PRO A 78 16.40 6.50 -6.33
CA PRO A 78 17.60 7.27 -6.07
C PRO A 78 17.90 8.22 -7.24
N TYR A 79 18.14 9.49 -6.96
CA TYR A 79 18.58 10.48 -7.95
C TYR A 79 19.48 11.53 -7.28
N ASN A 80 20.68 11.75 -7.84
CA ASN A 80 21.67 12.71 -7.32
C ASN A 80 21.90 12.61 -5.80
N GLU A 81 22.17 11.40 -5.29
CA GLU A 81 22.41 11.12 -3.85
C GLU A 81 21.20 11.35 -2.93
N GLU A 82 20.04 11.68 -3.48
CA GLU A 82 18.77 11.84 -2.77
C GLU A 82 17.75 10.77 -3.17
N TRP A 83 16.71 10.61 -2.35
CA TRP A 83 15.59 9.70 -2.60
C TRP A 83 14.33 10.48 -2.93
N TYR A 84 13.70 10.14 -4.04
CA TYR A 84 12.48 10.80 -4.52
C TYR A 84 11.31 9.83 -4.47
N LEU A 85 10.17 10.30 -3.98
CA LEU A 85 8.91 9.57 -4.04
C LEU A 85 8.45 9.47 -5.49
N VAL A 86 8.39 8.25 -6.01
CA VAL A 86 7.98 7.96 -7.40
C VAL A 86 6.72 7.13 -7.50
N GLY A 87 6.25 6.56 -6.38
CA GLY A 87 5.02 5.76 -6.36
C GLY A 87 4.45 5.57 -4.97
N LEU A 88 3.13 5.52 -4.91
CA LEU A 88 2.35 5.02 -3.78
C LEU A 88 1.49 3.88 -4.30
N ILE A 89 1.63 2.70 -3.69
CA ILE A 89 0.86 1.52 -4.07
C ILE A 89 0.08 1.08 -2.85
N HIS A 90 -1.24 1.20 -2.93
CA HIS A 90 -2.15 0.69 -1.91
C HIS A 90 -2.64 -0.69 -2.33
N SER A 91 -2.54 -1.65 -1.41
CA SER A 91 -3.04 -3.01 -1.57
C SER A 91 -3.99 -3.28 -0.41
N GLU A 92 -5.21 -3.73 -0.71
CA GLU A 92 -6.15 -4.17 0.31
C GLU A 92 -6.77 -5.50 -0.10
N TRP A 93 -7.13 -6.30 0.89
CA TRP A 93 -8.01 -7.43 0.70
C TRP A 93 -9.12 -7.38 1.74
N THR A 94 -10.35 -7.50 1.24
CA THR A 94 -11.58 -7.55 2.04
C THR A 94 -12.44 -8.67 1.48
N ILE A 95 -13.01 -9.50 2.35
CA ILE A 95 -14.08 -10.47 1.99
C ILE A 95 -15.44 -9.78 2.05
#